data_AF-A0A9P0D3M8-F1
#
_entry.id   AF-A0A9P0D3M8-F1
#
_cell.length_a   1.000
_cell.length_b   1.000
_cell.length_c   1.000
_cell.angle_alpha   90.00
_cell.angle_beta   90.00
_cell.angle_gamma   90.00
#
_symmetry.space_group_name_H-M   'P 1'
#
loop_
_entity.id
_entity.type
_entity.pdbx_description
1 polymer ?
#
loop_
_entity_poly.entity_id
_entity_poly.type
_entity_poly.pdbx_seq_one_letter_code
_entity_poly.pdbx_strand_id
1 'polypeptide(L)'
;MALGLQMLHFDQFLKTKSTKFDFLKELIYDDLLEYQDTNLLSSIRSEEFLTNGVLSELFCSYKQYVNRTLRGDHGKTTHYYMIYIQLVNYYVTLSRSMGDFEMFKYIIPKITNLFFMVNQQNYARWCVKYLDNLNNINETHPGLEDDFKKCFFGIKRTENYFSRIPIDLTLEQTINANAARGLSGISHFTNSIAARQRWTKSHSTLAALISHVLDVFGLKEYQDVTADLRPSRIKIYAKQVTDLVNILENNFNPFDSSLGRDNLYNIATAKHTATDVAEFLLNIEKNGDILRKQFINECADNEERFDKPIKKNRVLNFAAAPKTKEFTLGNKVVELRMQRDIFGRMLGISLGHKVDIEKVLAFPLTPLPTSMCHADGTICKTDKAQLVKIFEKTMEDNINEHPLCFDITILDGFLCYTK
;
A
#
# COMPACT_ATOMS: atom_id res chain seq x y z
N MET A 1 -8.59 5.25 -0.96
CA MET A 1 -7.79 5.25 0.29
C MET A 1 -7.19 6.62 0.62
N ALA A 2 -6.36 7.22 -0.24
CA ALA A 2 -5.77 8.55 0.03
C ALA A 2 -6.84 9.63 0.34
N LEU A 3 -7.93 9.67 -0.44
CA LEU A 3 -9.06 10.57 -0.18
C LEU A 3 -9.65 10.36 1.23
N GLY A 4 -9.98 9.13 1.61
CA GLY A 4 -10.51 8.83 2.95
C GLY A 4 -9.54 9.21 4.09
N LEU A 5 -8.23 9.01 3.91
CA LEU A 5 -7.22 9.49 4.88
C LEU A 5 -7.19 11.02 4.95
N GLN A 6 -7.31 11.71 3.81
CA GLN A 6 -7.37 13.16 3.78
C GLN A 6 -8.64 13.70 4.46
N MET A 7 -9.78 13.02 4.30
CA MET A 7 -11.02 13.34 5.02
C MET A 7 -10.82 13.24 6.54
N LEU A 8 -10.24 12.14 7.03
CA LEU A 8 -9.94 11.97 8.46
C LEU A 8 -8.97 13.01 9.01
N HIS A 9 -7.94 13.36 8.24
CA HIS A 9 -6.99 14.41 8.62
C HIS A 9 -7.67 15.78 8.67
N PHE A 10 -8.58 16.06 7.73
CA PHE A 10 -9.38 17.28 7.74
C PHE A 10 -10.35 17.33 8.93
N ASP A 11 -11.01 16.22 9.26
CA ASP A 11 -11.86 16.12 10.46
C ASP A 11 -11.05 16.38 11.74
N GLN A 12 -9.81 15.89 11.82
CA GLN A 12 -8.93 16.19 12.96
C GLN A 12 -8.55 17.67 13.04
N PHE A 13 -8.31 18.32 11.90
CA PHE A 13 -8.12 19.76 11.83
C PHE A 13 -9.35 20.53 12.34
N LEU A 14 -10.55 20.15 11.92
CA LEU A 14 -11.80 20.77 12.36
C LEU A 14 -12.01 20.63 13.88
N LYS A 15 -11.73 19.44 14.44
CA LYS A 15 -11.78 19.21 15.90
C LYS A 15 -10.85 20.14 16.67
N THR A 16 -9.67 20.44 16.11
CA THR A 16 -8.67 21.32 16.73
C THR A 16 -9.11 22.80 16.77
N LYS A 17 -9.98 23.23 15.84
CA LYS A 17 -10.45 24.62 15.75
C LYS A 17 -11.73 24.91 16.55
N SER A 18 -12.25 23.94 17.31
CA SER A 18 -13.50 24.04 18.11
C SER A 18 -14.67 24.69 17.36
N THR A 19 -15.42 23.84 16.65
CA THR A 19 -16.86 24.04 16.33
C THR A 19 -17.27 25.45 15.89
N LYS A 20 -17.02 25.80 14.63
CA LYS A 20 -17.82 26.80 13.89
C LYS A 20 -18.34 26.32 12.53
N PHE A 21 -18.04 25.07 12.14
CA PHE A 21 -18.20 24.62 10.75
C PHE A 21 -18.84 23.23 10.61
N ASP A 22 -19.60 22.75 11.60
CA ASP A 22 -20.35 21.48 11.45
C ASP A 22 -21.35 21.54 10.27
N PHE A 23 -21.85 22.74 9.95
CA PHE A 23 -22.70 22.97 8.77
C PHE A 23 -21.97 22.81 7.43
N LEU A 24 -20.64 22.80 7.43
CA LEU A 24 -19.82 22.68 6.21
C LEU A 24 -19.31 21.27 5.95
N LYS A 25 -19.55 20.29 6.83
CA LYS A 25 -19.12 18.90 6.57
C LYS A 25 -19.71 18.34 5.28
N GLU A 26 -20.96 18.64 4.96
CA GLU A 26 -21.60 18.16 3.73
C GLU A 26 -21.16 18.96 2.49
N LEU A 27 -20.84 20.25 2.62
CA LEU A 27 -20.38 21.10 1.50
C LEU A 27 -18.89 20.87 1.15
N ILE A 28 -18.06 20.63 2.16
CA ILE A 28 -16.60 20.59 2.00
C ILE A 28 -16.10 19.29 1.37
N TYR A 29 -16.87 18.19 1.40
CA TYR A 29 -16.40 16.96 0.76
C TYR A 29 -16.36 17.03 -0.77
N ASP A 30 -17.30 17.76 -1.37
CA ASP A 30 -17.29 18.06 -2.81
C ASP A 30 -16.20 19.11 -3.12
N ASP A 31 -16.04 20.14 -2.27
CA ASP A 31 -15.01 21.18 -2.43
C ASP A 31 -13.58 20.70 -2.11
N LEU A 32 -13.37 19.63 -1.33
CA LEU A 32 -12.03 19.08 -1.00
C LEU A 32 -11.38 18.44 -2.23
N LEU A 33 -12.21 17.90 -3.14
CA LEU A 33 -11.77 17.40 -4.44
C LEU A 33 -11.38 18.58 -5.36
N GLU A 34 -12.15 19.66 -5.34
CA GLU A 34 -11.84 20.91 -6.04
C GLU A 34 -10.61 21.63 -5.42
N TYR A 35 -10.39 21.47 -4.11
CA TYR A 35 -9.21 21.96 -3.38
C TYR A 35 -7.93 21.21 -3.72
N GLN A 36 -8.01 19.90 -3.95
CA GLN A 36 -6.92 19.11 -4.51
C GLN A 36 -6.55 19.59 -5.92
N ASP A 37 -7.55 19.95 -6.73
CA ASP A 37 -7.36 20.48 -8.08
C ASP A 37 -6.73 21.89 -8.05
N THR A 38 -7.14 22.74 -7.11
CA THR A 38 -6.62 24.11 -6.95
C THR A 38 -5.28 24.21 -6.23
N ASN A 39 -4.89 23.31 -5.32
CA ASN A 39 -3.52 23.30 -4.76
C ASN A 39 -2.46 22.88 -5.80
N LEU A 40 -2.88 22.14 -6.83
CA LEU A 40 -2.04 21.75 -7.96
C LEU A 40 -1.91 22.85 -9.02
N LEU A 41 -2.96 23.64 -9.20
CA LEU A 41 -2.98 24.82 -10.09
C LEU A 41 -2.38 26.07 -9.43
N SER A 42 -2.52 26.26 -8.12
CA SER A 42 -2.08 27.49 -7.41
C SER A 42 -0.57 27.61 -7.19
N SER A 43 0.22 26.56 -7.46
CA SER A 43 1.67 26.73 -7.62
C SER A 43 2.05 27.45 -8.93
N ILE A 44 1.11 27.65 -9.86
CA ILE A 44 1.35 28.22 -11.20
C ILE A 44 0.35 29.36 -11.54
N ARG A 45 -0.85 29.43 -10.94
CA ARG A 45 -1.83 30.50 -11.18
C ARG A 45 -2.37 31.11 -9.89
N SER A 46 -2.38 32.43 -9.86
CA SER A 46 -2.81 33.28 -8.75
C SER A 46 -4.20 32.92 -8.22
N GLU A 47 -4.32 33.05 -6.89
CA GLU A 47 -5.50 33.01 -6.04
C GLU A 47 -6.70 33.77 -6.63
N GLU A 48 -7.68 33.11 -7.24
CA GLU A 48 -8.93 33.80 -7.62
C GLU A 48 -10.10 32.86 -7.96
N PHE A 49 -10.46 31.91 -7.09
CA PHE A 49 -11.64 31.05 -7.36
C PHE A 49 -12.59 30.75 -6.18
N LEU A 50 -12.27 31.16 -4.96
CA LEU A 50 -13.22 31.04 -3.84
C LEU A 50 -13.97 32.36 -3.67
N THR A 51 -15.19 32.43 -4.18
CA THR A 51 -16.13 33.57 -4.04
C THR A 51 -16.53 33.87 -2.59
N ASN A 52 -16.19 32.99 -1.64
CA ASN A 52 -16.49 33.12 -0.22
C ASN A 52 -15.19 33.28 0.60
N GLY A 53 -14.99 34.47 1.17
CA GLY A 53 -13.80 34.80 1.98
C GLY A 53 -13.59 33.88 3.19
N VAL A 54 -14.67 33.34 3.77
CA VAL A 54 -14.61 32.43 4.93
C VAL A 54 -14.05 31.06 4.54
N LEU A 55 -14.44 30.53 3.37
CA LEU A 55 -13.91 29.25 2.86
C LEU A 55 -12.43 29.38 2.48
N SER A 56 -12.04 30.50 1.86
CA SER A 56 -10.64 30.77 1.52
C SER A 56 -9.73 30.78 2.76
N GLU A 57 -10.16 31.44 3.84
CA GLU A 57 -9.41 31.47 5.11
C GLU A 57 -9.31 30.08 5.77
N LEU A 58 -10.40 29.30 5.71
CA LEU A 58 -10.43 27.93 6.22
C LEU A 58 -9.44 27.03 5.47
N PHE A 59 -9.45 27.09 4.14
CA PHE A 59 -8.54 26.31 3.30
C PHE A 59 -7.09 26.76 3.46
N CYS A 60 -6.81 28.06 3.61
CA CYS A 60 -5.48 28.56 3.93
C CYS A 60 -5.00 28.03 5.29
N SER A 61 -5.87 28.05 6.31
CA SER A 61 -5.60 27.46 7.62
C SER A 61 -5.33 25.96 7.53
N TYR A 62 -6.11 25.23 6.72
CA TYR A 62 -5.90 23.79 6.51
C TYR A 62 -4.58 23.51 5.79
N LYS A 63 -4.19 24.32 4.80
CA LYS A 63 -2.89 24.23 4.13
C LYS A 63 -1.74 24.35 5.13
N GLN A 64 -1.83 25.30 6.04
CA GLN A 64 -0.84 25.47 7.11
C GLN A 64 -0.81 24.25 8.02
N TYR A 65 -1.98 23.69 8.37
CA TYR A 65 -2.08 22.48 9.17
C TYR A 65 -1.44 21.27 8.48
N VAL A 66 -1.71 21.05 7.18
CA VAL A 66 -1.06 20.02 6.35
C VAL A 66 0.45 20.19 6.35
N ASN A 67 0.96 21.42 6.18
CA ASN A 67 2.39 21.70 6.20
C ASN A 67 3.04 21.39 7.56
N ARG A 68 2.35 21.65 8.67
CA ARG A 68 2.80 21.23 10.02
C ARG A 68 2.84 19.71 10.16
N THR A 69 1.81 19.01 9.66
CA THR A 69 1.80 17.54 9.62
C THR A 69 2.96 16.98 8.81
N LEU A 70 3.27 17.57 7.65
CA LEU A 70 4.40 17.18 6.80
C LEU A 70 5.76 17.51 7.40
N ARG A 71 5.84 18.37 8.43
CA ARG A 71 7.06 18.60 9.22
C ARG A 71 7.24 17.62 10.36
N GLY A 72 6.18 16.87 10.71
CA GLY A 72 6.19 15.91 11.80
C GLY A 72 5.56 16.40 13.10
N ASP A 73 5.01 17.62 13.14
CA ASP A 73 4.52 18.28 14.36
C ASP A 73 3.40 17.49 15.09
N HIS A 74 2.65 16.69 14.33
CA HIS A 74 1.51 15.90 14.80
C HIS A 74 1.85 14.41 15.05
N GLY A 75 3.14 14.07 15.14
CA GLY A 75 3.62 12.71 15.41
C GLY A 75 3.94 11.90 14.14
N LYS A 76 4.74 10.84 14.31
CA LYS A 76 5.29 10.04 13.19
C LYS A 76 4.22 9.34 12.35
N THR A 77 3.15 8.85 12.99
CA THR A 77 2.06 8.15 12.29
C THR A 77 1.30 9.10 11.37
N THR A 78 0.82 10.23 11.92
CA THR A 78 0.17 11.31 11.18
C THR A 78 1.04 11.80 10.01
N HIS A 79 2.33 12.00 10.29
CA HIS A 79 3.31 12.42 9.29
C HIS A 79 3.46 11.43 8.13
N TYR A 80 3.61 10.13 8.44
CA TYR A 80 3.73 9.09 7.42
C TYR A 80 2.49 9.00 6.51
N TYR A 81 1.28 9.01 7.09
CA TYR A 81 0.07 8.91 6.28
C TYR A 81 -0.19 10.17 5.45
N MET A 82 0.31 11.33 5.89
CA MET A 82 0.32 12.53 5.07
C MET A 82 1.32 12.45 3.91
N ILE A 83 2.51 11.88 4.13
CA ILE A 83 3.44 11.55 3.03
C ILE A 83 2.76 10.60 2.04
N TYR A 84 2.09 9.55 2.51
CA TYR A 84 1.37 8.61 1.62
C TYR A 84 0.34 9.35 0.74
N ILE A 85 -0.47 10.23 1.31
CA ILE A 85 -1.42 11.07 0.55
C ILE A 85 -0.66 11.89 -0.51
N GLN A 86 0.45 12.52 -0.13
CA GLN A 86 1.27 13.32 -1.04
C GLN A 86 1.84 12.49 -2.20
N LEU A 87 2.31 11.27 -1.95
CA LEU A 87 2.81 10.37 -3.00
C LEU A 87 1.70 9.96 -3.98
N VAL A 88 0.49 9.69 -3.49
CA VAL A 88 -0.67 9.42 -4.36
C VAL A 88 -1.03 10.66 -5.17
N ASN A 89 -0.99 11.84 -4.55
CA ASN A 89 -1.23 13.11 -5.26
C ASN A 89 -0.19 13.35 -6.35
N TYR A 90 1.07 12.96 -6.17
CA TYR A 90 2.07 13.04 -7.23
C TYR A 90 1.72 12.19 -8.45
N TYR A 91 1.19 10.98 -8.24
CA TYR A 91 0.72 10.15 -9.33
C TYR A 91 -0.48 10.77 -10.06
N VAL A 92 -1.47 11.30 -9.32
CA VAL A 92 -2.62 12.00 -9.91
C VAL A 92 -2.18 13.24 -10.70
N THR A 93 -1.23 14.00 -10.15
CA THR A 93 -0.60 15.16 -10.78
C THR A 93 0.05 14.79 -12.10
N LEU A 94 0.83 13.71 -12.12
CA LEU A 94 1.49 13.22 -13.32
C LEU A 94 0.47 12.88 -14.42
N SER A 95 -0.61 12.19 -14.06
CA SER A 95 -1.69 11.87 -15.01
C SER A 95 -2.32 13.13 -15.60
N ARG A 96 -2.61 14.13 -14.76
CA ARG A 96 -3.24 15.40 -15.19
C ARG A 96 -2.31 16.31 -15.99
N SER A 97 -1.01 16.26 -15.70
CA SER A 97 0.00 17.09 -16.35
C SER A 97 0.18 16.82 -17.85
N MET A 98 -0.44 15.75 -18.40
CA MET A 98 -0.47 15.51 -19.84
C MET A 98 -1.16 16.62 -20.65
N GLY A 99 -1.89 17.52 -19.98
CA GLY A 99 -2.47 18.74 -20.54
C GLY A 99 -1.84 20.05 -20.06
N ASP A 100 -0.72 20.00 -19.36
CA ASP A 100 0.00 21.18 -18.87
C ASP A 100 1.51 20.88 -18.79
N PHE A 101 2.27 21.49 -19.71
CA PHE A 101 3.71 21.24 -19.84
C PHE A 101 4.50 21.70 -18.61
N GLU A 102 4.13 22.80 -17.96
CA GLU A 102 4.83 23.29 -16.78
C GLU A 102 4.57 22.39 -15.57
N MET A 103 3.31 21.96 -15.41
CA MET A 103 2.95 20.95 -14.41
C MET A 103 3.70 19.64 -14.64
N PHE A 104 3.92 19.25 -15.89
CA PHE A 104 4.67 18.05 -16.25
C PHE A 104 6.15 18.17 -15.86
N LYS A 105 6.79 19.30 -16.17
CA LYS A 105 8.17 19.60 -15.74
C LYS A 105 8.29 19.65 -14.22
N TYR A 106 7.28 20.16 -13.51
CA TYR A 106 7.25 20.22 -12.06
C TYR A 106 7.18 18.84 -11.40
N ILE A 107 6.38 17.92 -11.93
CA ILE A 107 6.12 16.63 -11.27
C ILE A 107 7.15 15.54 -11.58
N ILE A 108 7.76 15.55 -12.77
CA ILE A 108 8.77 14.56 -13.17
C ILE A 108 9.92 14.44 -12.15
N PRO A 109 10.53 15.53 -11.64
CA PRO A 109 11.51 15.49 -10.54
C PRO A 109 11.07 14.67 -9.33
N LYS A 110 9.82 14.86 -8.88
CA LYS A 110 9.27 14.25 -7.66
C LYS A 110 9.04 12.76 -7.84
N ILE A 111 8.54 12.36 -9.01
CA ILE A 111 8.40 10.93 -9.37
C ILE A 111 9.78 10.27 -9.51
N THR A 112 10.75 10.99 -10.09
CA THR A 112 12.12 10.50 -10.26
C THR A 112 12.79 10.21 -8.92
N ASN A 113 12.57 11.04 -7.89
CA ASN A 113 13.04 10.78 -6.53
C ASN A 113 12.58 9.42 -6.01
N LEU A 114 11.34 9.04 -6.28
CA LEU A 114 10.81 7.73 -5.89
C LEU A 114 11.51 6.60 -6.64
N PHE A 115 11.79 6.77 -7.93
CA PHE A 115 12.52 5.76 -8.70
C PHE A 115 13.91 5.46 -8.15
N PHE A 116 14.65 6.49 -7.71
CA PHE A 116 15.91 6.29 -7.00
C PHE A 116 15.70 5.54 -5.69
N MET A 117 14.70 5.92 -4.90
CA MET A 117 14.50 5.36 -3.57
C MET A 117 14.03 3.89 -3.60
N VAL A 118 13.13 3.53 -4.52
CA VAL A 118 12.51 2.19 -4.61
C VAL A 118 13.14 1.28 -5.68
N ASN A 119 14.39 1.53 -6.07
CA ASN A 119 15.19 0.69 -6.96
C ASN A 119 14.66 0.56 -8.41
N GLN A 120 14.00 1.58 -8.94
CA GLN A 120 13.61 1.65 -10.36
C GLN A 120 14.73 2.30 -11.18
N GLN A 121 15.90 1.67 -11.22
CA GLN A 121 17.16 2.29 -11.67
C GLN A 121 17.14 2.74 -13.13
N ASN A 122 16.54 1.94 -14.02
CA ASN A 122 16.42 2.30 -15.44
C ASN A 122 15.56 3.56 -15.59
N TYR A 123 14.40 3.58 -14.95
CA TYR A 123 13.52 4.76 -14.94
C TYR A 123 14.21 5.96 -14.28
N ALA A 124 14.88 5.78 -13.15
CA ALA A 124 15.61 6.83 -12.45
C ALA A 124 16.65 7.51 -13.38
N ARG A 125 17.48 6.71 -14.05
CA ARG A 125 18.50 7.19 -14.99
C ARG A 125 17.88 7.95 -16.16
N TRP A 126 16.95 7.32 -16.87
CA TRP A 126 16.38 7.89 -18.09
C TRP A 126 15.46 9.07 -17.81
N CYS A 127 14.75 9.11 -16.68
CA CYS A 127 13.95 10.26 -16.29
C CYS A 127 14.82 11.49 -15.96
N VAL A 128 16.02 11.32 -15.38
CA VAL A 128 16.96 12.43 -15.20
C VAL A 128 17.37 13.01 -16.56
N LYS A 129 17.76 12.15 -17.51
CA LYS A 129 18.14 12.63 -18.85
C LYS A 129 16.96 13.24 -19.61
N TYR A 130 15.78 12.66 -19.46
CA TYR A 130 14.56 13.18 -20.06
C TYR A 130 14.22 14.57 -19.52
N LEU A 131 14.29 14.77 -18.20
CA LEU A 131 14.09 16.07 -17.57
C LEU A 131 15.12 17.12 -18.04
N ASP A 132 16.38 16.73 -18.15
CA ASP A 132 17.45 17.57 -18.71
C ASP A 132 17.10 18.02 -20.14
N ASN A 133 16.68 17.10 -21.01
CA ASN A 133 16.24 17.42 -22.37
C ASN A 133 15.01 18.36 -22.39
N LEU A 134 14.05 18.18 -21.47
CA LEU A 134 12.88 19.05 -21.37
C LEU A 134 13.23 20.47 -20.91
N ASN A 135 14.26 20.63 -20.08
CA ASN A 135 14.71 21.93 -19.62
C ASN A 135 15.50 22.68 -20.70
N ASN A 136 16.26 21.95 -21.52
CA ASN A 136 17.12 22.51 -22.58
C ASN A 136 16.48 22.39 -23.97
N ILE A 137 15.15 22.28 -24.04
CA ILE A 137 14.45 22.00 -25.29
C ILE A 137 14.54 23.15 -26.29
N ASN A 138 14.52 24.40 -25.82
CA ASN A 138 14.68 25.58 -26.68
C ASN A 138 16.06 25.66 -27.33
N GLU A 139 17.09 25.17 -26.65
CA GLU A 139 18.46 25.17 -27.15
C GLU A 139 18.67 24.03 -28.16
N THR A 140 18.15 22.85 -27.85
CA THR A 140 18.35 21.64 -28.67
C THR A 140 17.39 21.53 -29.85
N HIS A 141 16.14 21.98 -29.68
CA HIS A 141 15.06 21.88 -30.66
C HIS A 141 14.18 23.16 -30.64
N PRO A 142 14.68 24.29 -31.18
CA PRO A 142 13.93 25.55 -31.20
C PRO A 142 12.53 25.40 -31.79
N GLY A 143 11.52 25.95 -31.11
CA GLY A 143 10.10 25.88 -31.49
C GLY A 143 9.33 24.68 -30.91
N LEU A 144 10.02 23.64 -30.44
CA LEU A 144 9.35 22.47 -29.84
C LEU A 144 8.68 22.79 -28.50
N GLU A 145 9.19 23.77 -27.76
CA GLU A 145 8.54 24.23 -26.52
C GLU A 145 7.14 24.80 -26.77
N ASP A 146 6.95 25.54 -27.87
CA ASP A 146 5.63 26.11 -28.21
C ASP A 146 4.61 25.01 -28.53
N ASP A 147 5.07 23.96 -29.19
CA ASP A 147 4.26 22.76 -29.45
C ASP A 147 3.95 22.00 -28.16
N PHE A 148 4.90 21.91 -27.23
CA PHE A 148 4.67 21.31 -25.92
C PHE A 148 3.74 22.14 -25.04
N LYS A 149 3.81 23.47 -25.09
CA LYS A 149 2.81 24.36 -24.44
C LYS A 149 1.41 24.18 -25.03
N LYS A 150 1.30 23.82 -26.31
CA LYS A 150 0.03 23.37 -26.94
C LYS A 150 -0.35 21.93 -26.62
N CYS A 151 0.40 21.28 -25.73
CA CYS A 151 0.22 19.90 -25.27
C CYS A 151 0.44 18.84 -26.36
N PHE A 152 1.33 19.09 -27.34
CA PHE A 152 1.70 18.12 -28.39
C PHE A 152 2.66 17.02 -27.91
N PHE A 153 2.53 16.62 -26.65
CA PHE A 153 3.22 15.47 -26.06
C PHE A 153 2.23 14.45 -25.45
N GLY A 154 0.92 14.72 -25.54
CA GLY A 154 -0.15 13.82 -25.12
C GLY A 154 -1.31 13.79 -26.11
N ILE A 155 -1.95 12.63 -26.26
CA ILE A 155 -3.05 12.43 -27.21
C ILE A 155 -4.37 12.56 -26.48
N LYS A 156 -5.28 13.36 -27.05
CA LYS A 156 -6.66 13.54 -26.59
C LYS A 156 -7.59 12.78 -27.52
N ARG A 157 -8.31 11.76 -27.00
CA ARG A 157 -9.25 10.93 -27.78
C ARG A 157 -10.72 11.32 -27.60
N THR A 158 -11.01 12.21 -26.65
CA THR A 158 -12.36 12.68 -26.33
C THR A 158 -12.33 14.17 -26.05
N GLU A 159 -13.45 14.88 -26.12
CA GLU A 159 -13.50 16.33 -25.90
C GLU A 159 -13.27 16.77 -24.44
N ASN A 160 -13.21 15.83 -23.48
CA ASN A 160 -13.06 16.13 -22.05
C ASN A 160 -11.73 16.81 -21.71
N TYR A 161 -11.72 17.70 -20.70
CA TYR A 161 -10.53 18.46 -20.31
C TYR A 161 -9.37 17.60 -19.79
N PHE A 162 -9.65 16.46 -19.12
CA PHE A 162 -8.65 15.57 -18.52
C PHE A 162 -8.54 14.20 -19.22
N SER A 163 -8.69 14.14 -20.54
CA SER A 163 -8.62 12.89 -21.31
C SER A 163 -7.32 12.72 -22.10
N ARG A 164 -6.34 13.60 -21.90
CA ARG A 164 -5.02 13.45 -22.51
C ARG A 164 -4.27 12.31 -21.85
N ILE A 165 -3.76 11.41 -22.68
CA ILE A 165 -2.95 10.28 -22.24
C ILE A 165 -1.60 10.30 -22.96
N PRO A 166 -0.56 9.67 -22.38
CA PRO A 166 0.73 9.52 -23.06
C PRO A 166 0.58 8.90 -24.45
N ILE A 167 1.41 9.36 -25.39
CA ILE A 167 1.42 8.87 -26.78
C ILE A 167 1.60 7.35 -26.81
N ASP A 168 2.55 6.84 -26.03
CA ASP A 168 2.86 5.41 -25.96
C ASP A 168 1.65 4.57 -25.49
N LEU A 169 0.98 5.01 -24.41
CA LEU A 169 -0.23 4.35 -23.93
C LEU A 169 -1.36 4.36 -24.97
N THR A 170 -1.46 5.43 -25.76
CA THR A 170 -2.43 5.50 -26.86
C THR A 170 -2.11 4.49 -27.95
N LEU A 171 -0.83 4.35 -28.31
CA LEU A 171 -0.37 3.35 -29.28
C LEU A 171 -0.69 1.93 -28.79
N GLU A 172 -0.46 1.66 -27.50
CA GLU A 172 -0.81 0.38 -26.88
C GLU A 172 -2.32 0.08 -26.95
N GLN A 173 -3.16 1.04 -26.57
CA GLN A 173 -4.61 0.87 -26.51
C GLN A 173 -5.32 0.88 -27.87
N THR A 174 -4.64 1.29 -28.95
CA THR A 174 -5.26 1.44 -30.27
C THR A 174 -4.56 0.58 -31.30
N ILE A 175 -3.40 1.03 -31.79
CA ILE A 175 -2.65 0.41 -32.88
C ILE A 175 -2.21 -0.99 -32.49
N ASN A 176 -1.62 -1.17 -31.31
CA ASN A 176 -1.15 -2.46 -30.83
C ASN A 176 -2.30 -3.41 -30.50
N ALA A 177 -3.35 -2.92 -29.83
CA ALA A 177 -4.56 -3.69 -29.55
C ALA A 177 -5.21 -4.21 -30.85
N ASN A 178 -5.33 -3.36 -31.87
CA ASN A 178 -5.89 -3.73 -33.18
C ASN A 178 -4.95 -4.64 -34.00
N ALA A 179 -3.64 -4.57 -33.76
CA ALA A 179 -2.64 -5.39 -34.42
C ALA A 179 -2.46 -6.78 -33.79
N ALA A 180 -2.79 -6.92 -32.51
CA ALA A 180 -2.68 -8.17 -31.79
C ALA A 180 -3.70 -9.18 -32.31
N ARG A 181 -3.24 -10.36 -32.76
CA ARG A 181 -4.14 -11.51 -32.91
C ARG A 181 -4.59 -11.94 -31.52
N GLY A 182 -5.91 -12.06 -31.29
CA GLY A 182 -6.47 -12.45 -30.00
C GLY A 182 -5.95 -13.77 -29.42
N LEU A 183 -5.38 -14.66 -30.26
CA LEU A 183 -4.81 -15.95 -29.86
C LEU A 183 -3.29 -15.95 -29.63
N SER A 184 -2.53 -15.01 -30.20
CA SER A 184 -1.05 -15.08 -30.22
C SER A 184 -0.33 -13.80 -29.82
N GLY A 185 -1.07 -12.71 -29.55
CA GLY A 185 -0.52 -11.40 -29.21
C GLY A 185 0.41 -10.84 -30.30
N ILE A 186 1.24 -9.86 -29.92
CA ILE A 186 2.17 -9.14 -30.80
C ILE A 186 3.55 -9.82 -30.88
N SER A 187 3.83 -10.76 -29.97
CA SER A 187 5.12 -11.46 -29.84
C SER A 187 5.63 -12.07 -31.16
N HIS A 188 4.79 -12.84 -31.86
CA HIS A 188 5.20 -13.52 -33.10
C HIS A 188 5.38 -12.57 -34.30
N PHE A 189 4.78 -11.38 -34.25
CA PHE A 189 4.90 -10.37 -35.29
C PHE A 189 6.22 -9.60 -35.19
N THR A 190 6.71 -9.35 -33.97
CA THR A 190 7.92 -8.55 -33.73
C THR A 190 9.20 -9.22 -34.21
N ASN A 191 9.24 -10.54 -34.35
CA ASN A 191 10.47 -11.28 -34.69
C ASN A 191 10.75 -11.38 -36.21
N SER A 192 9.85 -10.93 -37.09
CA SER A 192 10.04 -10.99 -38.54
C SER A 192 10.06 -9.60 -39.17
N ILE A 193 11.18 -9.22 -39.79
CA ILE A 193 11.32 -7.93 -40.51
C ILE A 193 10.26 -7.81 -41.62
N ALA A 194 10.05 -8.88 -42.40
CA ALA A 194 9.07 -8.89 -43.48
C ALA A 194 7.62 -8.78 -42.95
N ALA A 195 7.32 -9.38 -41.79
CA ALA A 195 6.02 -9.18 -41.14
C ALA A 195 5.85 -7.71 -40.72
N ARG A 196 6.84 -7.13 -40.04
CA ARG A 196 6.84 -5.71 -39.63
C ARG A 196 6.59 -4.78 -40.80
N GLN A 197 7.35 -4.93 -41.89
CA GLN A 197 7.18 -4.11 -43.09
C GLN A 197 5.79 -4.23 -43.73
N ARG A 198 5.24 -5.44 -43.81
CA ARG A 198 3.88 -5.65 -44.36
C ARG A 198 2.84 -4.93 -43.51
N TRP A 199 2.90 -5.07 -42.19
CA TRP A 199 1.97 -4.41 -41.29
C TRP A 199 2.14 -2.89 -41.29
N THR A 200 3.37 -2.36 -41.28
CA THR A 200 3.60 -0.91 -41.40
C THR A 200 2.96 -0.33 -42.67
N LYS A 201 2.99 -1.09 -43.78
CA LYS A 201 2.37 -0.68 -45.05
C LYS A 201 0.86 -0.85 -45.10
N SER A 202 0.30 -1.87 -44.44
CA SER A 202 -1.12 -2.23 -44.59
C SER A 202 -2.01 -1.89 -43.39
N HIS A 203 -1.43 -1.61 -42.22
CA HIS A 203 -2.19 -1.49 -40.97
C HIS A 203 -3.18 -0.34 -40.98
N SER A 204 -2.81 0.84 -41.46
CA SER A 204 -3.72 1.99 -41.54
C SER A 204 -4.94 1.68 -42.41
N THR A 205 -4.72 1.09 -43.59
CA THR A 205 -5.80 0.68 -44.51
C THR A 205 -6.67 -0.41 -43.90
N LEU A 206 -6.07 -1.41 -43.24
CA LEU A 206 -6.82 -2.49 -42.57
C LEU A 206 -7.64 -1.95 -41.39
N ALA A 207 -7.07 -1.05 -40.58
CA ALA A 207 -7.78 -0.43 -39.47
C ALA A 207 -8.96 0.42 -39.96
N ALA A 208 -8.79 1.16 -41.07
CA ALA A 208 -9.87 1.92 -41.70
C ALA A 208 -10.97 0.99 -42.24
N LEU A 209 -10.60 -0.10 -42.90
CA LEU A 209 -11.55 -1.07 -43.45
C LEU A 209 -12.33 -1.80 -42.35
N ILE A 210 -11.64 -2.26 -41.30
CA ILE A 210 -12.29 -2.88 -40.13
C ILE A 210 -13.24 -1.87 -39.47
N SER A 211 -12.78 -0.63 -39.25
CA SER A 211 -13.61 0.42 -38.65
C SER A 211 -14.86 0.69 -39.49
N HIS A 212 -14.73 0.76 -40.82
CA HIS A 212 -15.84 0.96 -41.74
C HIS A 212 -16.81 -0.22 -41.73
N VAL A 213 -16.31 -1.46 -41.77
CA VAL A 213 -17.13 -2.67 -41.69
C VAL A 213 -17.91 -2.70 -40.37
N LEU A 214 -17.25 -2.49 -39.23
CA LEU A 214 -17.92 -2.43 -37.93
C LEU A 214 -18.99 -1.34 -37.87
N ASP A 215 -18.73 -0.18 -38.49
CA ASP A 215 -19.71 0.93 -38.58
C ASP A 215 -20.94 0.53 -39.41
N VAL A 216 -20.73 -0.06 -40.59
CA VAL A 216 -21.80 -0.53 -41.49
C VAL A 216 -22.66 -1.61 -40.84
N PHE A 217 -22.06 -2.50 -40.06
CA PHE A 217 -22.78 -3.56 -39.33
C PHE A 217 -23.32 -3.12 -37.96
N GLY A 218 -23.11 -1.85 -37.55
CA GLY A 218 -23.53 -1.36 -36.24
C GLY A 218 -22.80 -2.02 -35.06
N LEU A 219 -21.65 -2.64 -35.30
CA LEU A 219 -20.80 -3.32 -34.31
C LEU A 219 -19.69 -2.43 -33.76
N LYS A 220 -19.69 -1.14 -34.13
CA LYS A 220 -18.70 -0.20 -33.65
C LYS A 220 -18.97 0.17 -32.20
N GLU A 221 -18.19 -0.42 -31.30
CA GLU A 221 -18.21 -0.05 -29.89
C GLU A 221 -17.46 1.26 -29.68
N TYR A 222 -18.19 2.30 -29.27
CA TYR A 222 -17.57 3.51 -28.77
C TYR A 222 -17.17 3.27 -27.31
N GLN A 223 -15.92 3.55 -26.98
CA GLN A 223 -15.45 3.48 -25.61
C GLN A 223 -16.22 4.50 -24.77
N ASP A 224 -17.08 4.02 -23.86
CA ASP A 224 -17.80 4.88 -22.94
C ASP A 224 -16.87 5.36 -21.81
N VAL A 225 -16.21 6.48 -22.07
CA VAL A 225 -15.39 7.20 -21.08
C VAL A 225 -16.23 7.82 -19.95
N THR A 226 -17.56 7.87 -20.08
CA THR A 226 -18.45 8.37 -19.03
C THR A 226 -18.96 7.26 -18.12
N ALA A 227 -18.59 6.00 -18.37
CA ALA A 227 -19.03 4.86 -17.57
C ALA A 227 -18.78 5.09 -16.08
N ASP A 228 -17.62 5.65 -15.72
CA ASP A 228 -17.24 5.96 -14.33
C ASP A 228 -17.94 7.22 -13.78
N LEU A 229 -18.41 8.11 -14.66
CA LEU A 229 -19.17 9.32 -14.32
C LEU A 229 -20.69 9.06 -14.21
N ARG A 230 -21.14 7.83 -14.46
CA ARG A 230 -22.55 7.47 -14.31
C ARG A 230 -22.96 7.67 -12.83
N PRO A 231 -24.16 8.23 -12.56
CA PRO A 231 -24.60 8.49 -11.18
C PRO A 231 -24.57 7.24 -10.28
N SER A 232 -24.84 6.06 -10.83
CA SER A 232 -24.74 4.79 -10.11
C SER A 232 -23.31 4.45 -9.69
N ARG A 233 -22.31 4.71 -10.54
CA ARG A 233 -20.89 4.51 -10.22
C ARG A 233 -20.41 5.50 -9.17
N ILE A 234 -20.75 6.78 -9.33
CA ILE A 234 -20.44 7.82 -8.34
C ILE A 234 -21.00 7.44 -6.96
N LYS A 235 -22.26 6.98 -6.89
CA LYS A 235 -22.87 6.51 -5.64
C LYS A 235 -22.12 5.34 -5.02
N ILE A 236 -21.65 4.39 -5.82
CA ILE A 236 -20.84 3.25 -5.36
C ILE A 236 -19.49 3.75 -4.81
N TYR A 237 -18.79 4.62 -5.53
CA TYR A 237 -17.50 5.15 -5.09
C TYR A 237 -17.63 5.99 -3.81
N ALA A 238 -18.63 6.85 -3.73
CA ALA A 238 -18.93 7.62 -2.52
C ALA A 238 -19.17 6.68 -1.33
N LYS A 239 -20.03 5.66 -1.50
CA LYS A 239 -20.26 4.64 -0.47
C LYS A 239 -18.98 3.94 -0.03
N GLN A 240 -18.13 3.52 -0.98
CA GLN A 240 -16.86 2.84 -0.67
C GLN A 240 -15.89 3.74 0.11
N VAL A 241 -15.88 5.04 -0.19
CA VAL A 241 -15.06 6.01 0.56
C VAL A 241 -15.62 6.16 1.98
N THR A 242 -16.93 6.34 2.14
CA THR A 242 -17.58 6.42 3.46
C THR A 242 -17.36 5.15 4.28
N ASP A 243 -17.54 3.97 3.68
CA ASP A 243 -17.31 2.68 4.34
C ASP A 243 -15.84 2.56 4.81
N LEU A 244 -14.88 3.00 3.99
CA LEU A 244 -13.46 3.02 4.37
C LEU A 244 -13.19 3.97 5.54
N VAL A 245 -13.73 5.18 5.51
CA VAL A 245 -13.59 6.18 6.58
C VAL A 245 -14.14 5.60 7.89
N ASN A 246 -15.35 5.05 7.86
CA ASN A 246 -15.99 4.41 9.02
C ASN A 246 -15.15 3.25 9.58
N ILE A 247 -14.56 2.42 8.71
CA ILE A 247 -13.68 1.32 9.13
C ILE A 247 -12.45 1.87 9.86
N LEU A 248 -11.83 2.92 9.34
CA LEU A 248 -10.64 3.52 9.95
C LEU A 248 -10.97 4.21 11.28
N GLU A 249 -12.09 4.93 11.37
CA GLU A 249 -12.53 5.54 12.64
C GLU A 249 -12.81 4.51 13.73
N ASN A 250 -13.50 3.41 13.38
CA ASN A 250 -13.90 2.39 14.36
C ASN A 250 -12.74 1.48 14.79
N ASN A 251 -11.73 1.27 13.94
CA ASN A 251 -10.62 0.35 14.24
C ASN A 251 -9.34 1.08 14.65
N PHE A 252 -8.80 1.91 13.76
CA PHE A 252 -7.53 2.60 13.99
C PHE A 252 -7.42 3.85 13.12
N ASN A 253 -7.70 5.02 13.72
CA ASN A 253 -7.56 6.30 13.05
C ASN A 253 -6.10 6.78 13.15
N PRO A 254 -5.33 6.86 12.04
CA PRO A 254 -3.93 7.26 12.08
C PRO A 254 -3.70 8.74 12.44
N PHE A 255 -4.76 9.54 12.53
CA PHE A 255 -4.72 10.97 12.86
C PHE A 255 -5.23 11.27 14.27
N ASP A 256 -5.53 10.24 15.08
CA ASP A 256 -5.98 10.46 16.46
C ASP A 256 -4.86 11.06 17.32
N SER A 257 -5.21 12.14 18.04
CA SER A 257 -4.36 12.81 19.03
C SER A 257 -3.93 11.93 20.21
N SER A 258 -4.63 10.82 20.46
CA SER A 258 -4.32 9.86 21.52
C SER A 258 -3.08 9.00 21.22
N LEU A 259 -2.63 8.96 19.95
CA LEU A 259 -1.51 8.13 19.53
C LEU A 259 -0.16 8.63 20.06
N GLY A 260 0.71 7.68 20.42
CA GLY A 260 2.09 7.98 20.82
C GLY A 260 2.86 8.66 19.69
N ARG A 261 3.31 9.91 19.91
CA ARG A 261 3.92 10.76 18.88
C ARG A 261 5.22 10.20 18.30
N ASP A 262 5.97 9.44 19.10
CA ASP A 262 7.30 8.92 18.73
C ASP A 262 7.26 7.61 17.94
N ASN A 263 6.10 6.96 17.85
CA ASN A 263 5.95 5.66 17.21
C ASN A 263 5.20 5.80 15.88
N LEU A 264 5.66 5.04 14.88
CA LEU A 264 4.95 4.88 13.61
C LEU A 264 4.13 3.59 13.66
N TYR A 265 2.81 3.71 13.63
CA TYR A 265 1.86 2.60 13.66
C TYR A 265 1.37 2.22 12.25
N ASN A 266 1.16 0.93 12.03
CA ASN A 266 0.52 0.41 10.83
C ASN A 266 -1.00 0.32 11.01
N ILE A 267 -1.79 0.96 10.14
CA ILE A 267 -3.26 0.94 10.17
C ILE A 267 -3.89 -0.45 10.13
N ALA A 268 -3.24 -1.44 9.51
CA ALA A 268 -3.79 -2.79 9.37
C ALA A 268 -3.55 -3.65 10.61
N THR A 269 -2.47 -3.42 11.34
CA THR A 269 -2.07 -4.27 12.49
C THR A 269 -2.12 -3.55 13.83
N ALA A 270 -2.28 -2.22 13.82
CA ALA A 270 -2.16 -1.33 14.98
C ALA A 270 -0.83 -1.48 15.76
N LYS A 271 0.19 -2.12 15.16
CA LYS A 271 1.50 -2.33 15.78
C LYS A 271 2.45 -1.22 15.36
N HIS A 272 3.29 -0.79 16.31
CA HIS A 272 4.39 0.12 16.02
C HIS A 272 5.48 -0.60 15.24
N THR A 273 6.19 0.17 14.42
CA THR A 273 7.30 -0.31 13.59
C THR A 273 8.65 -0.14 14.28
N ALA A 274 9.63 -0.90 13.80
CA ALA A 274 11.02 -0.69 14.17
C ALA A 274 11.52 0.69 13.69
N THR A 275 12.48 1.25 14.41
CA THR A 275 12.97 2.62 14.20
C THR A 275 13.57 2.82 12.81
N ASP A 276 14.25 1.80 12.27
CA ASP A 276 14.85 1.83 10.93
C ASP A 276 13.79 1.89 9.81
N VAL A 277 12.71 1.11 9.95
CA VAL A 277 11.56 1.16 9.02
C VAL A 277 10.88 2.52 9.10
N ALA A 278 10.69 3.06 10.30
CA ALA A 278 10.08 4.38 10.47
C ALA A 278 10.93 5.48 9.81
N GLU A 279 12.23 5.52 10.08
CA GLU A 279 13.13 6.52 9.51
C GLU A 279 13.17 6.46 7.97
N PHE A 280 13.18 5.25 7.40
CA PHE A 280 13.13 5.05 5.95
C PHE A 280 11.84 5.62 5.34
N LEU A 281 10.69 5.26 5.90
CA LEU A 281 9.38 5.64 5.35
C LEU A 281 9.10 7.14 5.47
N LEU A 282 9.53 7.78 6.56
CA LEU A 282 9.34 9.21 6.77
C LEU A 282 10.24 10.09 5.88
N ASN A 283 11.40 9.59 5.48
CA ASN A 283 12.36 10.35 4.67
C ASN A 283 12.42 9.90 3.21
N ILE A 284 11.44 9.13 2.73
CA ILE A 284 11.45 8.51 1.40
C ILE A 284 11.66 9.53 0.26
N GLU A 285 10.98 10.69 0.32
CA GLU A 285 11.11 11.74 -0.70
C GLU A 285 12.46 12.47 -0.61
N LYS A 286 12.88 12.83 0.61
CA LYS A 286 14.13 13.55 0.87
C LYS A 286 15.35 12.72 0.44
N ASN A 287 15.38 11.45 0.83
CA ASN A 287 16.44 10.53 0.47
C ASN A 287 16.49 10.28 -1.04
N GLY A 288 15.32 10.18 -1.69
CA GLY A 288 15.23 10.11 -3.15
C GLY A 288 15.80 11.35 -3.85
N ASP A 289 15.53 12.56 -3.33
CA ASP A 289 16.07 13.81 -3.88
C ASP A 289 17.60 13.90 -3.72
N ILE A 290 18.13 13.49 -2.56
CA ILE A 290 19.57 13.43 -2.31
C ILE A 290 20.25 12.50 -3.31
N LEU A 291 19.72 11.29 -3.50
CA LEU A 291 20.27 10.31 -4.45
C LEU A 291 20.21 10.80 -5.89
N ARG A 292 19.11 11.45 -6.27
CA ARG A 292 18.96 12.04 -7.62
C ARG A 292 19.99 13.13 -7.85
N LYS A 293 20.15 14.08 -6.91
CA LYS A 293 21.12 15.17 -7.00
C LYS A 293 22.55 14.64 -7.02
N GLN A 294 22.86 13.65 -6.18
CA GLN A 294 24.15 12.98 -6.18
C GLN A 294 24.45 12.36 -7.55
N PHE A 295 23.50 11.63 -8.14
CA PHE A 295 23.66 11.04 -9.47
C PHE A 295 23.89 12.10 -10.56
N ILE A 296 23.17 13.23 -10.51
CA ILE A 296 23.36 14.34 -11.46
C ILE A 296 24.77 14.91 -11.34
N ASN A 297 25.25 15.15 -10.10
CA ASN A 297 26.60 15.66 -9.86
C ASN A 297 27.68 14.68 -10.34
N GLU A 298 27.53 13.38 -10.02
CA GLU A 298 28.47 12.34 -10.47
C GLU A 298 28.53 12.25 -12.01
N CYS A 299 27.42 12.48 -12.71
CA CYS A 299 27.36 12.53 -14.17
C CYS A 299 27.98 13.81 -14.76
N ALA A 300 27.88 14.94 -14.05
CA ALA A 300 28.52 16.19 -14.47
C ALA A 300 30.05 16.11 -14.35
N ASP A 301 30.55 15.40 -13.33
CA ASP A 301 31.99 15.19 -13.13
C ASP A 301 32.57 14.13 -14.09
N ASN A 302 31.79 13.12 -14.46
CA ASN A 302 32.22 12.03 -15.34
C ASN A 302 31.08 11.53 -16.24
N GLU A 303 31.19 11.76 -17.55
CA GLU A 303 30.17 11.34 -18.54
C GLU A 303 29.95 9.81 -18.55
N GLU A 304 30.98 8.99 -18.31
CA GLU A 304 30.85 7.53 -18.25
C GLU A 304 29.98 7.06 -17.07
N ARG A 305 29.75 7.93 -16.08
CA ARG A 305 28.94 7.59 -14.92
C ARG A 305 27.51 7.24 -15.30
N PHE A 306 26.98 7.85 -16.36
CA PHE A 306 25.60 7.69 -16.77
C PHE A 306 25.28 6.22 -17.11
N ASP A 307 26.18 5.55 -17.82
CA ASP A 307 25.99 4.15 -18.23
C ASP A 307 26.24 3.15 -17.10
N LYS A 308 27.00 3.54 -16.08
CA LYS A 308 27.37 2.68 -14.95
C LYS A 308 26.15 2.32 -14.07
N PRO A 309 26.09 1.08 -13.53
CA PRO A 309 24.99 0.65 -12.66
C PRO A 309 24.78 1.59 -11.47
N ILE A 310 23.52 1.86 -11.14
CA ILE A 310 23.15 2.58 -9.92
C ILE A 310 23.15 1.57 -8.76
N LYS A 311 23.58 1.97 -7.56
CA LYS A 311 23.54 1.10 -6.37
C LYS A 311 22.09 0.90 -5.92
N LYS A 312 21.73 -0.33 -5.50
CA LYS A 312 20.41 -0.60 -4.93
C LYS A 312 20.33 -0.19 -3.46
N ASN A 313 19.22 0.43 -3.08
CA ASN A 313 18.88 0.76 -1.71
C ASN A 313 18.24 -0.42 -1.00
N ARG A 314 18.49 -0.55 0.31
CA ARG A 314 17.76 -1.47 1.17
C ARG A 314 16.38 -0.89 1.44
N VAL A 315 15.37 -1.39 0.74
CA VAL A 315 13.98 -0.92 0.90
C VAL A 315 13.39 -1.51 2.17
N LEU A 316 13.03 -0.65 3.12
CA LEU A 316 12.35 -1.01 4.35
C LEU A 316 10.88 -0.58 4.28
N ASN A 317 9.97 -1.51 4.52
CA ASN A 317 8.53 -1.23 4.52
C ASN A 317 7.86 -1.97 5.69
N PHE A 318 6.55 -1.79 5.87
CA PHE A 318 5.82 -2.49 6.93
C PHE A 318 5.87 -4.02 6.84
N ALA A 319 6.13 -4.59 5.66
CA ALA A 319 6.30 -6.04 5.48
C ALA A 319 7.71 -6.52 5.86
N ALA A 320 8.68 -5.61 5.96
CA ALA A 320 10.03 -5.89 6.44
C ALA A 320 10.10 -6.00 7.99
N ALA A 321 8.98 -5.77 8.69
CA ALA A 321 8.86 -6.10 10.11
C ALA A 321 9.32 -7.54 10.35
N PRO A 322 10.01 -7.83 11.47
CA PRO A 322 10.60 -9.13 11.69
C PRO A 322 9.52 -10.20 11.54
N LYS A 323 9.70 -11.09 10.54
CA LYS A 323 8.94 -12.33 10.46
C LYS A 323 9.00 -12.95 11.85
N THR A 324 7.85 -13.22 12.45
CA THR A 324 7.78 -14.02 13.67
C THR A 324 8.72 -15.19 13.49
N LYS A 325 9.77 -15.27 14.32
CA LYS A 325 10.69 -16.41 14.30
C LYS A 325 9.81 -17.66 14.34
N GLU A 326 9.92 -18.51 13.34
CA GLU A 326 9.31 -19.83 13.41
C GLU A 326 9.97 -20.52 14.61
N PHE A 327 9.24 -20.59 15.72
CA PHE A 327 9.66 -21.40 16.86
C PHE A 327 9.50 -22.86 16.41
N THR A 328 10.58 -23.49 15.98
CA THR A 328 10.67 -24.94 15.79
C THR A 328 10.76 -25.62 17.15
N LEU A 329 9.70 -25.50 17.95
CA LEU A 329 9.58 -26.20 19.23
C LEU A 329 8.84 -27.54 19.03
N GLY A 330 9.37 -28.40 18.16
CA GLY A 330 8.93 -29.80 17.96
C GLY A 330 7.44 -30.09 18.22
N ASN A 331 7.17 -30.91 19.24
CA ASN A 331 5.82 -31.38 19.63
C ASN A 331 4.82 -30.25 19.97
N LYS A 332 5.27 -29.07 20.42
CA LYS A 332 4.37 -27.93 20.70
C LYS A 332 3.78 -27.31 19.43
N VAL A 333 4.49 -27.39 18.30
CA VAL A 333 3.96 -26.91 17.01
C VAL A 333 2.79 -27.78 16.56
N VAL A 334 2.85 -29.09 16.84
CA VAL A 334 1.77 -30.03 16.53
C VAL A 334 0.57 -29.75 17.44
N GLU A 335 0.79 -29.58 18.74
CA GLU A 335 -0.26 -29.23 19.70
C GLU A 335 -0.97 -27.92 19.33
N LEU A 336 -0.22 -26.87 19.00
CA LEU A 336 -0.78 -25.59 18.55
C LEU A 336 -1.58 -25.70 17.25
N ARG A 337 -1.13 -26.55 16.31
CA ARG A 337 -1.86 -26.80 15.06
C ARG A 337 -3.18 -27.53 15.34
N MET A 338 -3.19 -28.51 16.24
CA MET A 338 -4.40 -29.22 16.67
C MET A 338 -5.40 -28.26 17.34
N GLN A 339 -4.92 -27.40 18.25
CA GLN A 339 -5.75 -26.39 18.91
C GLN A 339 -6.35 -25.40 17.92
N ARG A 340 -5.54 -24.89 16.98
CA ARG A 340 -6.00 -24.00 15.91
C ARG A 340 -7.09 -24.66 15.05
N ASP A 341 -6.90 -25.91 14.66
CA ASP A 341 -7.83 -26.61 13.76
C ASP A 341 -9.17 -26.91 14.45
N ILE A 342 -9.15 -27.31 15.72
CA ILE A 342 -10.37 -27.50 16.53
C ILE A 342 -11.09 -26.17 16.75
N PHE A 343 -10.35 -25.12 17.12
CA PHE A 343 -10.91 -23.79 17.30
C PHE A 343 -11.54 -23.24 16.02
N GLY A 344 -10.87 -23.39 14.88
CA GLY A 344 -11.39 -22.96 13.57
C GLY A 344 -12.69 -23.68 13.19
N ARG A 345 -12.81 -24.98 13.48
CA ARG A 345 -14.06 -25.73 13.29
C ARG A 345 -15.17 -25.24 14.21
N MET A 346 -14.87 -24.99 15.49
CA MET A 346 -15.85 -24.47 16.44
C MET A 346 -16.32 -23.06 16.08
N LEU A 347 -15.42 -22.21 15.59
CA LEU A 347 -15.76 -20.90 15.05
C LEU A 347 -16.70 -21.04 13.84
N GLY A 348 -16.39 -21.96 12.92
CA GLY A 348 -17.27 -22.27 11.78
C GLY A 348 -18.67 -22.73 12.20
N ILE A 349 -18.77 -23.59 13.22
CA ILE A 349 -20.04 -24.05 13.78
C ILE A 349 -20.80 -22.91 14.47
N SER A 350 -20.09 -21.99 15.15
CA SER A 350 -20.70 -20.83 15.81
C SER A 350 -21.36 -19.83 14.85
N LEU A 351 -21.03 -19.89 13.55
CA LEU A 351 -21.70 -19.08 12.53
C LEU A 351 -23.12 -19.58 12.21
N GLY A 352 -23.39 -20.87 12.41
CA GLY A 352 -24.70 -21.49 12.16
C GLY A 352 -25.48 -21.87 13.43
N HIS A 353 -24.81 -21.95 14.57
CA HIS A 353 -25.39 -22.38 15.85
C HIS A 353 -24.94 -21.49 17.01
N LYS A 354 -25.80 -21.33 18.02
CA LYS A 354 -25.47 -20.58 19.23
C LYS A 354 -24.52 -21.39 20.11
N VAL A 355 -23.22 -21.16 19.95
CA VAL A 355 -22.15 -21.80 20.74
C VAL A 355 -21.64 -20.81 21.78
N ASP A 356 -21.54 -21.26 23.03
CA ASP A 356 -20.93 -20.49 24.11
C ASP A 356 -19.40 -20.61 24.04
N ILE A 357 -18.76 -19.58 23.50
CA ILE A 357 -17.31 -19.54 23.27
C ILE A 357 -16.54 -19.49 24.60
N GLU A 358 -17.08 -18.82 25.63
CA GLU A 358 -16.42 -18.73 26.94
C GLU A 358 -16.30 -20.11 27.58
N LYS A 359 -17.38 -20.90 27.51
CA LYS A 359 -17.37 -22.27 28.01
C LYS A 359 -16.44 -23.18 27.20
N VAL A 360 -16.36 -22.99 25.88
CA VAL A 360 -15.46 -23.75 25.01
C VAL A 360 -13.98 -23.50 25.35
N LEU A 361 -13.62 -22.24 25.60
CA LEU A 361 -12.25 -21.86 25.96
C LEU A 361 -11.84 -22.29 27.38
N ALA A 362 -12.78 -22.73 28.21
CA ALA A 362 -12.50 -23.29 29.53
C ALA A 362 -11.90 -24.71 29.47
N PHE A 363 -11.97 -25.39 28.32
CA PHE A 363 -11.45 -26.75 28.14
C PHE A 363 -10.26 -26.76 27.16
N PRO A 364 -9.30 -27.69 27.33
CA PRO A 364 -8.21 -27.85 26.38
C PRO A 364 -8.77 -28.26 25.00
N LEU A 365 -8.49 -27.44 23.99
CA LEU A 365 -8.95 -27.64 22.61
C LEU A 365 -8.08 -28.65 21.87
N THR A 366 -7.88 -29.81 22.45
CA THR A 366 -7.08 -30.91 21.87
C THR A 366 -7.96 -32.15 21.76
N PRO A 367 -7.75 -33.01 20.74
CA PRO A 367 -8.56 -34.22 20.58
C PRO A 367 -8.26 -35.27 21.67
N LEU A 368 -7.13 -35.12 22.37
CA LEU A 368 -6.69 -35.96 23.47
C LEU A 368 -6.22 -35.08 24.64
N PRO A 369 -6.38 -35.51 25.90
CA PRO A 369 -5.83 -34.79 27.05
C PRO A 369 -4.29 -34.80 27.01
N THR A 370 -3.67 -33.63 26.81
CA THR A 370 -2.21 -33.51 26.72
C THR A 370 -1.51 -33.75 28.07
N SER A 371 -2.27 -33.80 29.16
CA SER A 371 -1.81 -34.27 30.47
C SER A 371 -1.52 -35.77 30.51
N MET A 372 -2.13 -36.56 29.63
CA MET A 372 -2.06 -38.03 29.64
C MET A 372 -1.46 -38.61 28.36
N CYS A 373 -1.54 -37.89 27.24
CA CYS A 373 -1.11 -38.38 25.94
C CYS A 373 -0.20 -37.37 25.22
N HIS A 374 0.78 -37.89 24.50
CA HIS A 374 1.54 -37.15 23.50
C HIS A 374 0.66 -36.84 22.28
N ALA A 375 1.10 -35.87 21.46
CA ALA A 375 0.36 -35.40 20.28
C ALA A 375 0.23 -36.47 19.17
N ASP A 376 1.02 -37.54 19.24
CA ASP A 376 0.95 -38.72 18.36
C ASP A 376 -0.05 -39.79 18.84
N GLY A 377 -0.74 -39.54 19.97
CA GLY A 377 -1.71 -40.46 20.56
C GLY A 377 -1.10 -41.50 21.49
N THR A 378 0.21 -41.50 21.70
CA THR A 378 0.85 -42.37 22.68
C THR A 378 0.65 -41.84 24.11
N ILE A 379 0.51 -42.73 25.09
CA ILE A 379 0.36 -42.34 26.50
C ILE A 379 1.69 -41.77 26.99
N CYS A 380 1.64 -40.65 27.72
CA CYS A 380 2.79 -40.07 28.41
C CYS A 380 3.36 -41.11 29.38
N LYS A 381 4.47 -41.75 29.00
CA LYS A 381 5.18 -42.69 29.88
C LYS A 381 6.11 -41.89 30.79
N THR A 382 5.87 -41.97 32.10
CA THR A 382 6.81 -41.48 33.10
C THR A 382 7.80 -42.59 33.47
N ASP A 383 9.08 -42.25 33.48
CA ASP A 383 10.10 -43.13 34.06
C ASP A 383 9.92 -43.13 35.58
N LYS A 384 9.56 -44.29 36.17
CA LYS A 384 9.40 -44.44 37.63
C LYS A 384 10.65 -43.94 38.38
N ALA A 385 11.84 -44.02 37.78
CA ALA A 385 13.09 -43.54 38.37
C ALA A 385 13.19 -42.01 38.48
N GLN A 386 12.46 -41.23 37.68
CA GLN A 386 12.43 -39.76 37.82
C GLN A 386 11.71 -39.31 39.09
N LEU A 387 10.70 -40.06 39.54
CA LEU A 387 9.95 -39.76 40.74
C LEU A 387 10.83 -39.92 41.99
N VAL A 388 11.67 -40.96 42.01
CA VAL A 388 12.71 -41.17 43.01
C VAL A 388 13.71 -40.02 43.02
N LYS A 389 14.20 -39.57 41.85
CA LYS A 389 15.13 -38.43 41.75
C LYS A 389 14.52 -37.11 42.23
N ILE A 390 13.23 -36.88 42.01
CA ILE A 390 12.52 -35.70 42.52
C ILE A 390 12.38 -35.78 44.03
N PHE A 391 12.04 -36.95 44.59
CA PHE A 391 12.01 -37.16 46.03
C PHE A 391 13.39 -36.97 46.66
N GLU A 392 14.45 -37.54 46.09
CA GLU A 392 15.84 -37.35 46.55
C GLU A 392 16.22 -35.86 46.57
N LYS A 393 15.84 -35.10 45.54
CA LYS A 393 16.07 -33.64 45.48
C LYS A 393 15.28 -32.84 46.51
N THR A 394 14.09 -33.30 46.87
CA THR A 394 13.21 -32.62 47.85
C THR A 394 13.60 -32.99 49.29
N MET A 395 14.34 -34.09 49.45
CA MET A 395 14.81 -34.63 50.73
C MET A 395 16.25 -34.21 51.08
N GLU A 396 16.82 -33.19 50.42
CA GLU A 396 18.20 -32.73 50.66
C GLU A 396 18.48 -32.28 52.12
N ASP A 397 17.48 -32.15 52.99
CA ASP A 397 17.66 -31.69 54.37
C ASP A 397 17.49 -32.74 55.50
N ASN A 398 17.13 -34.01 55.28
CA ASN A 398 17.00 -34.99 56.38
C ASN A 398 17.23 -36.46 55.97
N ILE A 399 18.47 -36.83 55.62
CA ILE A 399 18.79 -38.19 55.12
C ILE A 399 19.23 -39.21 56.20
N ASN A 400 19.36 -38.83 57.48
CA ASN A 400 19.94 -39.73 58.50
C ASN A 400 18.99 -40.29 59.57
N GLU A 401 17.67 -40.13 59.45
CA GLU A 401 16.73 -40.81 60.36
C GLU A 401 15.70 -41.65 59.59
N HIS A 402 15.57 -42.93 59.97
CA HIS A 402 14.51 -43.79 59.46
C HIS A 402 13.14 -43.23 59.90
N PRO A 403 12.19 -43.02 59.00
CA PRO A 403 10.86 -42.53 59.38
C PRO A 403 10.15 -43.56 60.26
N LEU A 404 9.76 -43.14 61.47
CA LEU A 404 9.09 -43.98 62.46
C LEU A 404 7.59 -44.21 62.16
N CYS A 405 7.02 -43.50 61.18
CA CYS A 405 5.63 -43.62 60.76
C CYS A 405 5.51 -43.51 59.23
N PHE A 406 4.68 -44.36 58.63
CA PHE A 406 4.30 -44.29 57.23
C PHE A 406 2.84 -43.83 57.15
N ASP A 407 2.60 -42.63 56.60
CA ASP A 407 1.24 -42.10 56.47
C ASP A 407 0.53 -42.61 55.19
N ILE A 408 1.28 -43.11 54.21
CA ILE A 408 0.74 -43.54 52.90
C ILE A 408 1.42 -44.84 52.44
N THR A 409 0.63 -45.89 52.25
CA THR A 409 1.05 -47.15 51.62
C THR A 409 0.68 -47.15 50.15
N ILE A 410 1.68 -47.16 49.26
CA ILE A 410 1.45 -47.32 47.82
C ILE A 410 1.47 -48.81 47.48
N LEU A 411 0.31 -49.37 47.13
CA LEU A 411 0.20 -50.73 46.60
C LEU A 411 0.44 -50.69 45.08
N ASP A 412 1.62 -51.16 44.64
CA ASP A 412 1.90 -51.42 43.22
C ASP A 412 1.31 -52.80 42.86
N GLY A 413 0.39 -52.81 41.90
CA GLY A 413 -0.40 -53.98 41.55
C GLY A 413 0.42 -55.06 40.86
N PHE A 414 1.08 -55.93 41.63
CA PHE A 414 1.63 -57.19 41.15
C PHE A 414 1.08 -58.37 41.95
N LEU A 415 0.09 -59.03 41.36
CA LEU A 415 -0.36 -60.42 41.51
C LEU A 415 -0.24 -61.08 42.91
N CYS A 416 -1.36 -61.22 43.62
CA CYS A 416 -1.49 -62.15 44.75
C CYS A 416 -1.60 -63.60 44.26
N TYR A 417 -0.66 -64.46 44.64
CA TYR A 417 -0.88 -65.91 44.70
C TYR A 417 -1.24 -66.28 46.13
N THR A 418 -2.44 -66.81 46.35
CA THR A 418 -2.81 -67.50 47.58
C THR A 418 -2.44 -68.97 47.49
N LYS A 419 -1.94 -69.52 48.61
CA LYS A 419 -1.80 -70.97 48.81
C LYS A 419 -3.17 -71.62 49.01
#